data_AF-A0A931QM25-F1
#
_entry.id   AF-A0A931QM25-F1
#
_cell.length_a   1.000
_cell.length_b   1.000
_cell.length_c   1.000
_cell.angle_alpha   90.00
_cell.angle_beta   90.00
_cell.angle_gamma   90.00
#
_symmetry.space_group_name_H-M   'P 1'
#
loop_
_entity.id
_entity.type
_entity.pdbx_description
1 polymer ?
#
loop_
_entity_poly.entity_id
_entity_poly.type
_entity_poly.pdbx_seq_one_letter_code
_entity_poly.pdbx_strand_id
1 'polypeptide(L)'
;MDILISIAIISIVFITIVSIGTMSLNISSLITNTNQADSLIKEEIESLRSFRDGTDWFVNGLGTVNKGINNPYHIFLDTSSNPNKWNLAQGTETTGIFTRQIVFDNVSRDPATNNIEDNYNQSHNDPDTIKVTVTVAWPNKTSKVIMYLTNWHE
;
A
#
# COMPACT_ATOMS: atom_id res chain seq x y z
N MET A 1 45.29 -28.01 30.78
CA MET A 1 44.14 -28.43 29.94
C MET A 1 42.91 -27.59 30.27
N ASP A 2 42.60 -27.39 31.54
CA ASP A 2 41.36 -26.71 31.99
C ASP A 2 41.19 -25.27 31.49
N ILE A 3 42.24 -24.45 31.52
CA ILE A 3 42.19 -23.06 31.02
C ILE A 3 41.85 -23.00 29.52
N LEU A 4 42.36 -23.94 28.73
CA LEU A 4 42.09 -23.98 27.29
C LEU A 4 40.62 -24.35 27.00
N ILE A 5 40.09 -25.30 27.76
CA ILE A 5 38.68 -25.72 27.68
C ILE A 5 37.77 -24.57 28.09
N SER A 6 38.10 -23.86 29.18
CA SER A 6 37.34 -22.70 29.64
C SER A 6 37.30 -21.59 28.59
N ILE A 7 38.45 -21.25 27.98
CA ILE A 7 38.51 -20.23 26.91
C ILE A 7 37.68 -20.66 25.71
N ALA A 8 37.78 -21.93 25.29
CA ALA A 8 36.99 -22.44 24.16
C ALA A 8 35.48 -22.32 24.42
N ILE A 9 35.01 -22.67 25.62
CA ILE A 9 33.60 -22.54 26.00
C ILE A 9 33.17 -21.06 25.98
N ILE A 10 33.98 -20.16 26.57
CA ILE A 10 33.68 -18.72 26.59
C ILE A 10 33.60 -18.15 25.16
N SER A 11 34.53 -18.52 24.27
CA SER A 11 34.52 -18.07 22.88
C SER A 11 33.27 -18.53 22.13
N ILE A 12 32.85 -19.79 22.31
CA ILE A 12 31.62 -20.30 21.69
C ILE A 12 30.41 -19.51 22.18
N VAL A 13 30.29 -19.29 23.50
CA VAL A 13 29.19 -18.50 24.08
C VAL A 13 29.22 -17.05 23.59
N PHE A 14 30.40 -16.46 23.45
CA PHE A 14 30.52 -15.08 22.96
C PHE A 14 30.06 -14.97 21.50
N ILE A 15 30.46 -15.91 20.64
CA ILE A 15 30.04 -15.96 19.24
C ILE A 15 28.51 -16.09 19.14
N THR A 16 27.90 -16.99 19.92
CA THR A 16 26.44 -17.19 19.89
C THR A 16 25.69 -15.93 20.34
N ILE A 17 26.17 -15.23 21.37
CA ILE A 17 25.56 -13.96 21.82
C ILE A 17 25.64 -12.89 20.72
N VAL A 18 26.79 -12.74 20.06
CA VAL A 18 26.95 -11.77 18.96
C VAL A 18 26.02 -12.13 17.80
N SER A 19 25.93 -13.41 17.42
CA SER A 19 25.01 -13.85 16.37
C SER A 19 23.55 -13.54 16.71
N ILE A 20 23.10 -13.83 17.94
CA ILE A 20 21.73 -13.52 18.39
C ILE A 20 21.49 -12.00 18.37
N GLY A 21 22.48 -11.21 18.79
CA GLY A 21 22.42 -9.74 18.76
C GLY A 21 22.19 -9.21 17.34
N THR A 22 23.00 -9.66 16.37
CA THR A 22 22.86 -9.24 14.97
C THR A 22 21.52 -9.68 14.35
N MET A 23 21.08 -10.90 14.64
CA MET A 23 19.78 -11.40 14.18
C MET A 23 18.63 -10.58 14.75
N SER A 24 18.70 -10.23 16.04
CA SER A 24 17.69 -9.40 16.71
C SER A 24 17.59 -8.02 16.06
N LEU A 25 18.71 -7.37 15.78
CA LEU A 25 18.73 -6.07 15.10
C LEU A 25 18.11 -6.13 13.70
N ASN A 26 18.41 -7.17 12.94
CA ASN A 26 17.83 -7.37 11.60
C ASN A 26 16.31 -7.58 11.67
N ILE A 27 15.82 -8.38 12.62
CA ILE A 27 14.38 -8.59 12.85
C ILE A 27 13.71 -7.29 13.28
N SER A 28 14.31 -6.53 14.21
CA SER A 28 13.78 -5.24 14.64
C SER A 28 13.67 -4.26 13.47
N SER A 29 14.69 -4.15 12.62
CA SER A 29 14.65 -3.31 11.42
C SER A 29 13.54 -3.75 10.46
N LEU A 30 13.37 -5.06 10.25
CA LEU A 30 12.30 -5.60 9.40
C LEU A 30 10.91 -5.24 9.94
N ILE A 31 10.69 -5.37 11.25
CA ILE A 31 9.42 -5.03 11.89
C ILE A 31 9.15 -3.52 11.76
N THR A 32 10.16 -2.68 12.02
CA THR A 32 10.03 -1.23 11.85
C THR A 32 9.64 -0.86 10.42
N ASN A 33 10.32 -1.42 9.42
CA ASN A 33 10.01 -1.15 8.01
C ASN A 33 8.61 -1.63 7.62
N THR A 34 8.18 -2.78 8.16
CA THR A 34 6.83 -3.32 7.90
C THR A 34 5.76 -2.40 8.51
N ASN A 35 5.95 -1.95 9.75
CA ASN A 35 5.03 -1.01 10.40
C ASN A 35 4.95 0.34 9.67
N GLN A 36 6.08 0.83 9.15
CA GLN A 36 6.11 2.06 8.34
C GLN A 36 5.36 1.87 7.02
N ALA A 37 5.57 0.76 6.32
CA ALA A 37 4.83 0.44 5.10
C ALA A 37 3.31 0.33 5.36
N ASP A 38 2.91 -0.30 6.46
CA ASP A 38 1.49 -0.39 6.84
C ASP A 38 0.89 0.97 7.18
N SER A 39 1.66 1.87 7.80
CA SER A 39 1.24 3.25 8.05
C SER A 39 1.03 4.01 6.73
N LEU A 40 1.95 3.87 5.77
CA LEU A 40 1.84 4.49 4.45
C LEU A 40 0.62 3.96 3.67
N ILE A 41 0.35 2.65 3.75
CA ILE A 41 -0.85 2.08 3.12
C ILE A 41 -2.12 2.65 3.74
N LYS A 42 -2.19 2.76 5.07
CA LYS A 42 -3.35 3.33 5.77
C LYS A 42 -3.56 4.79 5.38
N GLU A 43 -2.49 5.57 5.34
CA GLU A 43 -2.55 6.96 4.90
C GLU A 43 -3.09 7.04 3.46
N GLU A 44 -2.52 6.28 2.52
CA GLU A 44 -3.00 6.24 1.13
C GLU A 44 -4.49 5.88 1.02
N ILE A 45 -4.95 4.88 1.78
CA ILE A 45 -6.35 4.44 1.77
C ILE A 45 -7.29 5.53 2.31
N GLU A 46 -6.97 6.10 3.46
CA GLU A 46 -7.83 7.12 4.09
C GLU A 46 -7.81 8.44 3.30
N SER A 47 -6.65 8.85 2.81
CA SER A 47 -6.53 10.00 1.93
C SER A 47 -7.32 9.78 0.64
N LEU A 48 -7.31 8.58 0.07
CA LEU A 48 -8.05 8.27 -1.16
C LEU A 48 -9.56 8.29 -0.93
N ARG A 49 -10.03 7.83 0.24
CA ARG A 49 -11.43 8.01 0.65
C ARG A 49 -11.78 9.48 0.79
N SER A 50 -10.92 10.28 1.41
CA SER A 50 -11.11 11.72 1.52
C SER A 50 -11.13 12.42 0.15
N PHE A 51 -10.28 12.01 -0.79
CA PHE A 51 -10.30 12.49 -2.18
C PHE A 51 -11.61 12.12 -2.87
N ARG A 52 -12.07 10.88 -2.74
CA ARG A 52 -13.37 10.43 -3.29
C ARG A 52 -14.50 11.30 -2.76
N ASP A 53 -14.55 11.54 -1.47
CA ASP A 53 -15.64 12.29 -0.83
C ASP A 53 -15.58 13.80 -1.12
N GLY A 54 -14.38 14.30 -1.48
CA GLY A 54 -14.15 15.70 -1.83
C GLY A 54 -14.27 16.03 -3.32
N THR A 55 -14.55 15.04 -4.18
CA THR A 55 -14.64 15.18 -5.64
C THR A 55 -15.94 14.63 -6.19
N ASP A 56 -16.37 15.12 -7.35
CA ASP A 56 -17.47 14.50 -8.08
C ASP A 56 -16.94 13.28 -8.83
N TRP A 57 -17.59 12.13 -8.65
CA TRP A 57 -17.12 10.85 -9.18
C TRP A 57 -16.83 10.87 -10.68
N PHE A 58 -17.70 11.49 -11.49
CA PHE A 58 -17.64 11.44 -12.96
C PHE A 58 -17.06 12.70 -13.61
N VAL A 59 -16.85 13.78 -12.86
CA VAL A 59 -16.30 15.03 -13.40
C VAL A 59 -14.80 15.16 -13.10
N ASN A 60 -14.38 14.93 -11.87
CA ASN A 60 -12.99 15.15 -11.44
C ASN A 60 -12.48 14.12 -10.41
N GLY A 61 -13.28 13.09 -10.14
CA GLY A 61 -12.98 12.04 -9.17
C GLY A 61 -12.60 10.72 -9.81
N LEU A 62 -12.80 9.65 -9.05
CA LEU A 62 -12.29 8.31 -9.33
C LEU A 62 -12.94 7.60 -10.54
N GLY A 63 -14.09 8.07 -11.03
CA GLY A 63 -14.71 7.58 -12.25
C GLY A 63 -13.97 8.01 -13.52
N THR A 64 -13.13 9.05 -13.46
CA THR A 64 -12.45 9.64 -14.63
C THR A 64 -11.00 9.19 -14.83
N VAL A 65 -10.40 8.55 -13.83
CA VAL A 65 -8.98 8.18 -13.86
C VAL A 65 -8.72 7.04 -14.85
N ASN A 66 -7.54 7.08 -15.49
CA ASN A 66 -7.12 6.00 -16.38
C ASN A 66 -6.90 4.72 -15.57
N LYS A 67 -7.35 3.59 -16.11
CA LYS A 67 -7.35 2.30 -15.41
C LYS A 67 -6.20 1.41 -15.85
N GLY A 68 -5.87 0.40 -15.05
CA GLY A 68 -4.86 -0.61 -15.32
C GLY A 68 -3.47 -0.28 -14.79
N ILE A 69 -2.64 -1.31 -14.68
CA ILE A 69 -1.30 -1.29 -14.07
C ILE A 69 -0.32 -0.27 -14.67
N ASN A 70 -0.51 0.13 -15.93
CA ASN A 70 0.33 1.11 -16.62
C ASN A 70 0.00 2.56 -16.26
N ASN A 71 -1.07 2.77 -15.48
CA ASN A 71 -1.50 4.08 -15.01
C ASN A 71 -1.41 4.11 -13.47
N PRO A 72 -0.19 4.09 -12.89
CA PRO A 72 -0.04 4.25 -11.46
C PRO A 72 -0.40 5.68 -11.05
N TYR A 73 -0.88 5.83 -9.84
CA TYR A 73 -1.16 7.10 -9.19
C TYR A 73 -0.59 7.10 -7.77
N HIS A 74 -0.51 8.27 -7.16
CA HIS A 74 -0.28 8.43 -5.72
C HIS A 74 -1.11 9.62 -5.23
N ILE A 75 -1.39 9.65 -3.94
CA ILE A 75 -2.10 10.75 -3.33
C ILE A 75 -1.15 11.70 -2.62
N PHE A 76 -1.41 12.99 -2.74
CA PHE A 76 -0.62 14.00 -2.06
C PHE A 76 -1.54 15.07 -1.47
N LEU A 77 -1.08 15.70 -0.40
CA LEU A 77 -1.80 16.81 0.21
C LEU A 77 -1.43 18.10 -0.54
N ASP A 78 -2.41 18.66 -1.24
CA ASP A 78 -2.26 19.98 -1.85
C ASP A 78 -2.43 21.05 -0.77
N THR A 79 -1.33 21.72 -0.45
CA THR A 79 -1.24 22.81 0.52
C THR A 79 -1.45 24.18 -0.11
N SER A 80 -1.65 24.25 -1.44
CA SER A 80 -1.94 25.49 -2.15
C SER A 80 -3.43 25.88 -2.10
N SER A 81 -4.31 24.92 -1.79
CA SER A 81 -5.74 25.16 -1.57
C SER A 81 -6.03 25.49 -0.10
N ASN A 82 -7.07 26.31 0.16
CA ASN A 82 -7.57 26.57 1.51
C ASN A 82 -9.06 26.18 1.61
N PRO A 83 -9.44 25.15 2.40
CA PRO A 83 -8.55 24.26 3.17
C PRO A 83 -7.66 23.39 2.27
N ASN A 84 -6.59 22.82 2.84
CA ASN A 84 -5.76 21.83 2.16
C ASN A 84 -6.63 20.65 1.72
N LYS A 85 -6.38 20.11 0.53
CA LYS A 85 -7.16 19.01 -0.05
C LYS A 85 -6.24 17.88 -0.48
N TRP A 86 -6.67 16.64 -0.27
CA TRP A 86 -6.02 15.50 -0.90
C TRP A 86 -6.30 15.54 -2.39
N ASN A 87 -5.25 15.38 -3.20
CA ASN A 87 -5.32 15.34 -4.65
C ASN A 87 -4.58 14.12 -5.18
N LEU A 88 -5.02 13.64 -6.34
CA LEU A 88 -4.46 12.48 -7.00
C LEU A 88 -3.49 12.92 -8.11
N ALA A 89 -2.27 12.40 -8.11
CA ALA A 89 -1.28 12.63 -9.16
C ALA A 89 -0.91 11.32 -9.86
N GLN A 90 -0.63 11.39 -11.16
CA GLN A 90 -0.16 10.25 -11.93
C GLN A 90 1.32 9.95 -11.59
N GLY A 91 1.68 8.66 -11.59
CA GLY A 91 3.00 8.16 -11.24
C GLY A 91 3.05 7.56 -9.84
N THR A 92 4.25 7.14 -9.45
CA THR A 92 4.55 6.61 -8.13
C THR A 92 5.19 7.68 -7.26
N GLU A 93 5.06 7.57 -5.94
CA GLU A 93 5.79 8.42 -5.00
C GLU A 93 6.84 7.62 -4.24
N THR A 94 8.03 8.19 -4.05
CA THR A 94 9.10 7.58 -3.24
C THR A 94 9.43 8.47 -2.05
N THR A 95 9.27 7.90 -0.85
CA THR A 95 9.62 8.54 0.43
C THR A 95 10.64 7.66 1.17
N GLY A 96 11.90 8.10 1.20
CA GLY A 96 13.00 7.33 1.77
C GLY A 96 13.25 6.03 1.00
N ILE A 97 13.10 4.88 1.67
CA ILE A 97 13.25 3.55 1.06
C ILE A 97 11.92 2.98 0.53
N PHE A 98 10.82 3.69 0.70
CA PHE A 98 9.48 3.22 0.35
C PHE A 98 9.04 3.87 -0.97
N THR A 99 8.54 3.06 -1.88
CA THR A 99 7.86 3.53 -3.10
C THR A 99 6.40 3.07 -3.04
N ARG A 100 5.48 4.03 -3.14
CA ARG A 100 4.03 3.80 -3.08
C ARG A 100 3.36 4.09 -4.41
N GLN A 101 2.34 3.32 -4.71
CA GLN A 101 1.50 3.51 -5.88
C GLN A 101 0.09 2.98 -5.64
N ILE A 102 -0.86 3.58 -6.34
CA ILE A 102 -2.25 3.19 -6.44
C ILE A 102 -2.51 2.81 -7.90
N VAL A 103 -3.17 1.68 -8.11
CA VAL A 103 -3.68 1.27 -9.42
C VAL A 103 -5.18 1.08 -9.32
N PHE A 104 -5.90 1.61 -10.32
CA PHE A 104 -7.34 1.52 -10.42
C PHE A 104 -7.72 0.55 -11.53
N ASP A 105 -8.62 -0.38 -11.24
CA ASP A 105 -9.19 -1.29 -12.22
C ASP A 105 -10.71 -1.16 -12.23
N ASN A 106 -11.31 -1.32 -13.41
CA ASN A 106 -12.75 -1.45 -13.52
C ASN A 106 -13.21 -2.77 -12.89
N VAL A 107 -14.45 -2.77 -12.42
CA VAL A 107 -15.13 -3.97 -11.96
C VAL A 107 -16.43 -4.15 -12.72
N SER A 108 -16.95 -5.36 -12.69
CA SER A 108 -18.23 -5.71 -13.27
C SER A 108 -19.06 -6.47 -12.24
N ARG A 109 -20.40 -6.40 -12.36
CA ARG A 109 -21.34 -7.06 -11.43
C ARG A 109 -22.19 -8.08 -12.15
N ASP A 110 -22.23 -9.28 -11.59
CA ASP A 110 -23.12 -10.32 -12.09
C ASP A 110 -24.59 -9.85 -11.97
N PRO A 111 -25.35 -9.75 -13.08
CA PRO A 111 -26.72 -9.26 -13.05
C PRO A 111 -27.69 -10.20 -12.29
N ALA A 112 -27.33 -11.45 -12.07
CA ALA A 112 -28.15 -12.41 -11.33
C ALA A 112 -27.94 -12.32 -9.81
N THR A 113 -26.70 -12.08 -9.37
CA THR A 113 -26.33 -12.10 -7.94
C THR A 113 -25.98 -10.72 -7.36
N ASN A 114 -25.77 -9.72 -8.21
CA ASN A 114 -25.28 -8.38 -7.88
C ASN A 114 -23.88 -8.34 -7.21
N ASN A 115 -23.16 -9.48 -7.23
CA ASN A 115 -21.80 -9.57 -6.72
C ASN A 115 -20.79 -9.06 -7.75
N ILE A 116 -19.66 -8.55 -7.27
CA ILE A 116 -18.52 -8.23 -8.15
C ILE A 116 -18.00 -9.54 -8.76
N GLU A 117 -17.84 -9.56 -10.08
CA GLU A 117 -17.31 -10.70 -10.81
C GLU A 117 -15.78 -10.80 -10.62
N ASP A 118 -15.27 -12.03 -10.52
CA ASP A 118 -13.83 -12.29 -10.34
C ASP A 118 -13.00 -11.80 -11.55
N ASN A 119 -13.57 -11.91 -12.75
CA ASN A 119 -12.99 -11.44 -13.99
C ASN A 119 -13.86 -10.32 -14.56
N TYR A 120 -13.22 -9.23 -14.97
CA TYR A 120 -13.93 -8.10 -15.54
C TYR A 120 -14.65 -8.48 -16.84
N ASN A 121 -15.95 -8.21 -16.88
CA ASN A 121 -16.81 -8.34 -18.05
C ASN A 121 -17.35 -6.97 -18.45
N GLN A 122 -16.96 -6.51 -19.63
CA GLN A 122 -17.39 -5.22 -20.16
C GLN A 122 -18.91 -5.09 -20.31
N SER A 123 -19.62 -6.20 -20.55
CA SER A 123 -21.09 -6.18 -20.70
C SER A 123 -21.82 -5.91 -19.39
N HIS A 124 -21.15 -6.16 -18.26
CA HIS A 124 -21.67 -6.00 -16.91
C HIS A 124 -20.89 -4.93 -16.13
N ASN A 125 -20.26 -3.98 -16.84
CA ASN A 125 -19.44 -2.95 -16.22
C ASN A 125 -20.22 -2.19 -15.16
N ASP A 126 -19.63 -2.08 -13.97
CA ASP A 126 -20.14 -1.24 -12.89
C ASP A 126 -19.32 0.06 -12.87
N PRO A 127 -19.82 1.17 -13.47
CA PRO A 127 -19.10 2.44 -13.51
C PRO A 127 -19.05 3.16 -12.14
N ASP A 128 -19.89 2.74 -11.20
CA ASP A 128 -20.01 3.32 -9.87
C ASP A 128 -19.11 2.62 -8.85
N THR A 129 -18.44 1.53 -9.21
CA THR A 129 -17.44 0.88 -8.35
C THR A 129 -16.12 0.78 -9.07
N ILE A 130 -15.03 0.96 -8.32
CA ILE A 130 -13.68 0.69 -8.82
C ILE A 130 -12.91 -0.17 -7.82
N LYS A 131 -12.06 -1.03 -8.37
CA LYS A 131 -11.07 -1.77 -7.60
C LYS A 131 -9.83 -0.90 -7.45
N VAL A 132 -9.36 -0.75 -6.23
CA VAL A 132 -8.17 -0.01 -5.89
C VAL A 132 -7.13 -0.98 -5.36
N THR A 133 -5.95 -0.97 -5.97
CA THR A 133 -4.77 -1.68 -5.50
C THR A 133 -3.76 -0.67 -4.98
N VAL A 134 -3.56 -0.60 -3.67
CA VAL A 134 -2.48 0.19 -3.05
C VAL A 134 -1.29 -0.74 -2.86
N THR A 135 -0.12 -0.32 -3.33
CA THR A 135 1.13 -1.07 -3.23
C THR A 135 2.21 -0.19 -2.62
N VAL A 136 2.87 -0.67 -1.57
CA VAL A 136 4.07 -0.06 -1.00
C VAL A 136 5.21 -1.08 -1.09
N ALA A 137 6.28 -0.69 -1.78
CA ALA A 137 7.49 -1.49 -1.96
C ALA A 137 8.67 -0.87 -1.23
N TRP A 138 9.52 -1.71 -0.65
CA TRP A 138 10.77 -1.34 0.00
C TRP A 138 11.79 -2.47 -0.21
N PRO A 139 13.07 -2.35 0.20
CA PRO A 139 14.11 -3.32 -0.17
C PRO A 139 13.69 -4.78 0.04
N ASN A 140 13.60 -5.52 -1.08
CA ASN A 140 13.25 -6.94 -1.15
C ASN A 140 11.85 -7.32 -0.59
N LYS A 141 10.95 -6.35 -0.45
CA LYS A 141 9.62 -6.54 0.13
C LYS A 141 8.58 -5.68 -0.59
N THR A 142 7.34 -6.16 -0.60
CA THR A 142 6.20 -5.40 -1.09
C THR A 142 4.99 -5.78 -0.26
N SER A 143 4.20 -4.78 0.12
CA SER A 143 2.90 -4.96 0.74
C SER A 143 1.84 -4.39 -0.19
N LYS A 144 0.74 -5.13 -0.35
CA LYS A 144 -0.35 -4.79 -1.27
C LYS A 144 -1.68 -4.97 -0.55
N VAL A 145 -2.52 -3.95 -0.63
CA VAL A 145 -3.89 -4.00 -0.15
C VAL A 145 -4.83 -3.69 -1.29
N ILE A 146 -5.87 -4.51 -1.42
CA ILE A 146 -6.94 -4.33 -2.38
C ILE A 146 -8.18 -3.87 -1.63
N MET A 147 -8.84 -2.84 -2.13
CA MET A 147 -10.15 -2.41 -1.66
C MET A 147 -11.04 -2.04 -2.84
N TYR A 148 -12.32 -1.89 -2.57
CA TYR A 148 -13.30 -1.38 -3.54
C TYR A 148 -13.83 -0.06 -3.03
N LEU A 149 -13.87 0.93 -3.90
CA LEU A 149 -14.53 2.21 -3.65
C LEU A 149 -15.74 2.29 -4.55
N THR A 150 -16.87 2.66 -3.95
CA THR A 150 -18.14 2.85 -4.64
C THR A 150 -18.58 4.29 -4.50
N ASN A 151 -19.21 4.79 -5.57
CA ASN A 151 -19.95 6.03 -5.65
C ASN A 151 -21.28 5.85 -4.91
N TRP A 152 -21.43 6.52 -3.77
CA TRP A 152 -22.68 6.44 -3.01
C TRP A 152 -23.60 7.56 -3.48
N HIS A 153 -24.73 7.20 -4.05
CA HIS A 153 -25.83 8.14 -4.27
C HIS A 153 -26.70 8.17 -3.02
N GLU A 154 -26.86 9.36 -2.42
CA GLU A 154 -27.87 9.61 -1.38
C GLU A 154 -29.30 9.68 -1.97
#